data_AF-A0A7K3GKV3-F1
#
_entry.id   AF-A0A7K3GKV3-F1
#
_cell.length_a   1.000
_cell.length_b   1.000
_cell.length_c   1.000
_cell.angle_alpha   90.00
_cell.angle_beta   90.00
_cell.angle_gamma   90.00
#
_symmetry.space_group_name_H-M   'P 1'
#
loop_
_entity.id
_entity.type
_entity.pdbx_description
1 polymer ?
#
loop_
_entity_poly.entity_id
_entity_poly.type
_entity_poly.pdbx_seq_one_letter_code
_entity_poly.pdbx_strand_id
1 'polypeptide(L)'
;MQVNSEQHHFAHAAARHYKDAVFLMDAARLPNADHHFGVAVECALKSLLLRFTAVTMDPEKPGGKRSNRPYFKDPKTGKTRYYSHLPWVATDIALLTHGRTASPLTTALGGEPGRRGSVTARLRHPADQ
;
A
#
# COMPACT_ATOMS: atom_id res chain seq x y z
N MET A 1 3.68 7.14 15.80
CA MET A 1 2.78 6.10 15.25
C MET A 1 2.75 4.94 16.23
N GLN A 2 1.58 4.41 16.58
CA GLN A 2 1.49 3.28 17.51
C GLN A 2 2.06 2.02 16.83
N VAL A 3 3.17 1.53 17.37
CA VAL A 3 3.75 0.21 17.04
C VAL A 3 2.72 -0.83 17.46
N ASN A 4 2.40 -1.80 16.59
CA ASN A 4 1.34 -2.83 16.75
C ASN A 4 -0.10 -2.44 16.37
N SER A 5 -0.28 -1.39 15.57
CA SER A 5 -1.58 -1.13 14.91
C SER A 5 -1.71 -1.90 13.60
N GLU A 6 -2.92 -2.17 13.13
CA GLU A 6 -3.18 -2.86 11.85
C GLU A 6 -2.48 -2.15 10.68
N GLN A 7 -2.58 -0.81 10.62
CA GLN A 7 -1.83 -0.02 9.65
C GLN A 7 -0.32 -0.24 9.75
N HIS A 8 0.24 -0.42 10.96
CA HIS A 8 1.67 -0.71 11.13
C HIS A 8 2.01 -2.11 10.60
N HIS A 9 1.21 -3.12 10.92
CA HIS A 9 1.40 -4.48 10.42
C HIS A 9 1.34 -4.55 8.88
N PHE A 10 0.36 -3.88 8.26
CA PHE A 10 0.28 -3.79 6.81
C PHE A 10 1.48 -3.07 6.18
N ALA A 11 1.99 -1.98 6.78
CA ALA A 11 3.19 -1.31 6.27
C ALA A 11 4.43 -2.21 6.36
N HIS A 12 4.60 -2.92 7.46
CA HIS A 12 5.72 -3.85 7.63
C HIS A 12 5.62 -5.04 6.68
N ALA A 13 4.41 -5.59 6.50
CA ALA A 13 4.15 -6.66 5.54
C ALA A 13 4.45 -6.21 4.10
N ALA A 14 4.04 -5.00 3.72
CA ALA A 14 4.35 -4.41 2.41
C ALA A 14 5.86 -4.36 2.16
N ALA A 15 6.64 -3.86 3.13
CA ALA A 15 8.09 -3.80 3.03
C ALA A 15 8.74 -5.19 2.90
N ARG A 16 8.23 -6.20 3.61
CA ARG A 16 8.70 -7.58 3.49
C ARG A 16 8.39 -8.16 2.10
N HIS A 17 7.14 -8.05 1.64
CA HIS A 17 6.75 -8.56 0.33
C HIS A 17 7.52 -7.91 -0.82
N TYR A 18 7.82 -6.60 -0.72
CA TYR A 18 8.67 -5.92 -1.68
C TYR A 18 10.10 -6.50 -1.71
N LYS A 19 10.71 -6.73 -0.53
CA LYS A 19 12.05 -7.34 -0.45
C LYS A 19 12.07 -8.75 -1.03
N ASP A 20 11.05 -9.55 -0.72
CA ASP A 20 10.90 -10.90 -1.26
C ASP A 20 10.74 -10.86 -2.80
N ALA A 21 9.97 -9.91 -3.32
CA ALA A 21 9.78 -9.71 -4.76
C ALA A 21 11.10 -9.38 -5.48
N VAL A 22 11.90 -8.47 -4.91
CA VAL A 22 13.23 -8.11 -5.44
C VAL A 22 14.15 -9.34 -5.45
N PHE A 23 14.21 -10.10 -4.35
CA PHE A 23 15.01 -11.31 -4.28
C PHE A 23 14.61 -12.35 -5.34
N LEU A 24 13.30 -12.54 -5.56
CA LEU A 24 12.77 -13.45 -6.57
C LEU A 24 13.03 -12.97 -8.00
N MET A 25 12.95 -11.65 -8.23
CA MET A 25 13.24 -11.03 -9.51
C MET A 25 14.72 -11.23 -9.88
N ASP A 26 15.63 -10.99 -8.94
CA ASP A 26 17.07 -11.19 -9.12
C ASP A 26 17.43 -12.66 -9.42
N ALA A 27 16.63 -13.61 -8.89
CA ALA A 27 16.74 -15.04 -9.18
C ALA A 27 15.99 -15.48 -10.46
N ALA A 28 15.53 -14.55 -11.30
CA ALA A 28 14.75 -14.80 -12.51
C ALA A 28 13.43 -15.60 -12.30
N ARG A 29 12.87 -15.58 -11.09
CA ARG A 29 11.58 -16.21 -10.74
C ARG A 29 10.43 -15.24 -10.96
N LEU A 30 10.28 -14.75 -12.19
CA LEU A 30 9.42 -13.60 -12.52
C LEU A 30 7.95 -13.75 -12.11
N PRO A 31 7.26 -14.90 -12.28
CA PRO A 31 5.86 -15.02 -11.84
C PRO A 31 5.71 -14.90 -10.32
N ASN A 32 6.68 -15.39 -9.55
CA ASN A 32 6.67 -15.28 -8.10
C ASN A 32 6.98 -13.84 -7.68
N ALA A 33 7.94 -13.19 -8.34
CA ALA A 33 8.25 -11.79 -8.10
C ALA A 33 7.03 -10.89 -8.35
N ASP A 34 6.33 -11.08 -9.47
CA ASP A 34 5.11 -10.36 -9.82
C ASP A 34 4.01 -10.50 -8.74
N HIS A 35 3.77 -11.74 -8.29
CA HIS A 35 2.83 -12.00 -7.20
C HIS A 35 3.20 -11.23 -5.93
N HIS A 36 4.47 -11.29 -5.51
CA HIS A 36 4.94 -10.59 -4.31
C HIS A 36 4.88 -9.06 -4.45
N PHE A 37 5.16 -8.51 -5.65
CA PHE A 37 4.96 -7.08 -5.91
C PHE A 37 3.48 -6.67 -5.77
N GLY A 38 2.57 -7.46 -6.33
CA GLY A 38 1.13 -7.24 -6.18
C GLY A 38 0.68 -7.21 -4.72
N VAL A 39 1.12 -8.19 -3.92
CA VAL A 39 0.81 -8.26 -2.49
C VAL A 39 1.44 -7.11 -1.70
N ALA A 40 2.64 -6.66 -2.07
CA ALA A 40 3.30 -5.51 -1.45
C ALA A 40 2.47 -4.23 -1.63
N VAL A 41 1.99 -3.98 -2.86
CA VAL A 41 1.12 -2.84 -3.17
C VAL A 41 -0.20 -2.92 -2.40
N GLU A 42 -0.85 -4.09 -2.39
CA GLU A 42 -2.10 -4.28 -1.64
C GLU A 42 -1.93 -3.94 -0.15
N CYS A 43 -0.86 -4.45 0.47
CA CYS A 43 -0.56 -4.17 1.87
C CYS A 43 -0.25 -2.69 2.13
N ALA A 44 0.53 -2.04 1.26
CA ALA A 44 0.81 -0.61 1.37
C ALA A 44 -0.48 0.22 1.32
N LEU A 45 -1.40 -0.14 0.43
CA LEU A 45 -2.67 0.55 0.26
C LEU A 45 -3.62 0.37 1.45
N LYS A 46 -3.76 -0.85 1.97
CA LYS A 46 -4.51 -1.09 3.22
C LYS A 46 -3.96 -0.24 4.37
N SER A 47 -2.64 -0.15 4.45
CA SER A 47 -1.93 0.68 5.41
C SER A 47 -2.23 2.18 5.27
N LEU A 48 -2.33 2.69 4.04
CA LEU A 48 -2.70 4.08 3.76
C LEU A 48 -4.17 4.36 4.08
N LEU A 49 -5.08 3.48 3.66
CA LEU A 49 -6.52 3.61 3.93
C LEU A 49 -6.78 3.75 5.44
N LEU A 50 -6.18 2.86 6.24
CA LEU A 50 -6.34 2.87 7.70
C LEU A 50 -5.70 4.08 8.41
N ARG A 51 -4.71 4.74 7.79
CA ARG A 51 -4.06 5.94 8.38
C ARG A 51 -4.79 7.23 8.04
N PHE A 52 -5.28 7.33 6.82
CA PHE A 52 -5.62 8.63 6.22
C PHE A 52 -7.09 8.73 5.82
N THR A 53 -7.91 7.73 6.11
CA THR A 53 -9.33 7.74 5.72
C THR A 53 -10.20 7.23 6.87
N ALA A 54 -11.53 7.21 6.67
CA ALA A 54 -12.47 6.65 7.62
C ALA A 54 -12.58 5.10 7.56
N VAL A 55 -11.74 4.45 6.76
CA VAL A 55 -11.64 2.99 6.72
C VAL A 55 -11.11 2.48 8.07
N THR A 56 -11.72 1.42 8.59
CA THR A 56 -11.33 0.81 9.87
C THR A 56 -11.28 -0.72 9.78
N MET A 57 -10.66 -1.31 10.80
CA MET A 57 -10.61 -2.75 11.10
C MET A 57 -11.27 -3.05 12.47
N ASP A 58 -11.94 -2.07 13.06
CA ASP A 58 -12.62 -2.24 14.34
C ASP A 58 -13.78 -3.24 14.25
N PRO A 59 -14.31 -3.71 15.38
CA PRO A 59 -15.50 -4.55 15.37
C PRO A 59 -16.69 -3.83 14.71
N GLU A 60 -17.37 -4.49 13.77
CA GLU A 60 -18.57 -3.94 13.14
C GLU A 60 -19.74 -3.77 14.13
N LYS A 61 -19.75 -4.57 15.19
CA LYS A 61 -20.73 -4.55 16.28
C LYS A 61 -20.01 -4.33 17.61
N PRO A 62 -20.60 -3.60 18.57
CA PRO A 62 -20.04 -3.45 19.92
C PRO A 62 -19.76 -4.83 20.54
N GLY A 63 -18.53 -5.03 21.06
CA GLY A 63 -18.09 -6.31 21.64
C GLY A 63 -17.78 -7.42 20.63
N GLY A 64 -17.87 -7.14 19.32
CA GLY A 64 -17.52 -8.10 18.27
C GLY A 64 -16.01 -8.32 18.12
N LYS A 65 -15.64 -9.31 17.31
CA LYS A 65 -14.24 -9.49 16.88
C LYS A 65 -13.86 -8.37 15.91
N ARG A 66 -12.57 -8.02 15.90
CA ARG A 66 -12.02 -7.14 14.87
C ARG A 66 -12.26 -7.74 13.48
N SER A 67 -12.52 -6.86 12.51
CA SER A 67 -12.64 -7.31 11.12
C SER A 67 -11.31 -7.87 10.62
N ASN A 68 -11.35 -8.87 9.75
CA ASN A 68 -10.17 -9.35 9.02
C ASN A 68 -9.91 -8.57 7.72
N ARG A 69 -10.77 -7.61 7.39
CA ARG A 69 -10.76 -6.85 6.14
C ARG A 69 -11.08 -5.38 6.39
N PRO A 70 -10.31 -4.44 5.81
CA PRO A 70 -10.59 -3.02 5.99
C PRO A 70 -11.95 -2.69 5.39
N TYR A 71 -12.75 -1.91 6.09
CA TYR A 71 -14.07 -1.51 5.62
C TYR A 71 -14.37 -0.05 5.93
N PHE A 72 -15.29 0.52 5.14
CA PHE A 72 -15.90 1.81 5.39
C PHE A 72 -17.40 1.63 5.53
N LYS A 73 -17.99 2.18 6.60
CA LYS A 73 -19.44 2.22 6.78
C LYS A 73 -19.93 3.60 6.35
N ASP A 74 -20.69 3.65 5.27
CA ASP A 74 -21.26 4.90 4.77
C ASP A 74 -22.22 5.49 5.82
N PRO A 75 -21.97 6.70 6.33
CA PRO A 75 -22.79 7.29 7.38
C PRO A 75 -24.19 7.69 6.88
N LYS A 76 -24.38 7.90 5.58
CA LYS A 76 -25.67 8.29 4.99
C LYS A 76 -26.55 7.08 4.69
N THR A 77 -25.96 6.00 4.17
CA THR A 77 -26.70 4.81 3.75
C THR A 77 -26.64 3.66 4.76
N GLY A 78 -25.72 3.73 5.73
CA GLY A 78 -25.44 2.65 6.67
C GLY A 78 -24.73 1.44 6.04
N LYS A 79 -24.48 1.46 4.73
CA LYS A 79 -23.92 0.32 3.98
C LYS A 79 -22.42 0.19 4.22
N THR A 80 -21.97 -1.03 4.52
CA THR A 80 -20.56 -1.38 4.65
C THR A 80 -19.95 -1.69 3.28
N ARG A 81 -18.82 -1.07 2.96
CA ARG A 81 -17.96 -1.38 1.80
C ARG A 81 -16.66 -1.98 2.29
N TYR A 82 -16.32 -3.17 1.80
CA TYR A 82 -15.11 -3.89 2.18
C TYR A 82 -14.02 -3.73 1.11
N TYR A 83 -12.80 -3.49 1.55
CA TYR A 83 -11.61 -3.33 0.71
C TYR A 83 -10.74 -4.61 0.79
N SER A 84 -11.31 -5.73 0.33
CA SER A 84 -10.72 -7.07 0.48
C SER A 84 -9.63 -7.35 -0.56
N HIS A 85 -9.98 -7.16 -1.82
CA HIS A 85 -9.10 -7.18 -2.99
C HIS A 85 -9.22 -5.80 -3.60
N LEU A 86 -8.10 -5.23 -4.02
CA LEU A 86 -8.01 -3.82 -4.38
C LEU A 86 -7.85 -3.61 -5.90
N PRO A 87 -8.79 -4.08 -6.77
CA PRO A 87 -8.74 -3.75 -8.19
C PRO A 87 -9.18 -2.32 -8.53
N TRP A 88 -9.59 -1.48 -7.56
CA TRP A 88 -10.16 -0.14 -7.80
C TRP A 88 -9.50 1.00 -7.01
N VAL A 89 -8.24 0.81 -6.64
CA VAL A 89 -7.47 1.70 -5.76
C VAL A 89 -7.37 3.12 -6.28
N ALA A 90 -7.22 3.32 -7.59
CA ALA A 90 -7.10 4.67 -8.15
C ALA A 90 -8.39 5.47 -7.94
N THR A 91 -9.55 4.83 -8.14
CA THR A 91 -10.87 5.45 -8.00
C THR A 91 -11.19 5.75 -6.53
N ASP A 92 -10.88 4.83 -5.62
CA ASP A 92 -11.16 5.00 -4.19
C ASP A 92 -10.17 5.96 -3.49
N ILE A 93 -8.90 5.98 -3.89
CA ILE A 93 -7.95 7.00 -3.40
C ILE A 93 -8.41 8.37 -3.87
N ALA A 94 -8.75 8.55 -5.16
CA ALA A 94 -9.24 9.82 -5.68
C ALA A 94 -10.48 10.31 -4.91
N LEU A 95 -11.44 9.42 -4.65
CA LEU A 95 -12.66 9.73 -3.88
C LEU A 95 -12.37 10.06 -2.40
N LEU A 96 -11.41 9.40 -1.76
CA LEU A 96 -11.05 9.64 -0.35
C LEU A 96 -10.07 10.81 -0.16
N THR A 97 -9.41 11.27 -1.23
CA THR A 97 -8.61 12.51 -1.28
C THR A 97 -9.42 13.77 -1.50
N HIS A 98 -10.73 13.71 -1.74
CA HIS A 98 -11.57 14.90 -1.78
C HIS A 98 -12.06 15.24 -0.36
N GLY A 99 -11.20 15.86 0.44
CA GLY A 99 -11.50 16.30 1.81
C GLY A 99 -10.27 16.71 2.64
N ARG A 100 -10.44 17.02 3.93
CA ARG A 100 -9.36 17.48 4.84
C ARG A 100 -8.21 16.47 5.03
N THR A 101 -8.43 15.21 4.65
CA THR A 101 -7.47 14.10 4.70
C THR A 101 -6.53 14.06 3.51
N ALA A 102 -6.77 14.88 2.48
CA ALA A 102 -5.92 14.99 1.29
C ALA A 102 -4.50 15.44 1.64
N SER A 103 -4.35 16.53 2.39
CA SER A 103 -3.04 17.12 2.72
C SER A 103 -2.07 16.15 3.43
N PRO A 104 -2.47 15.42 4.49
CA PRO A 104 -1.57 14.44 5.11
C PRO A 104 -1.27 13.25 4.19
N LEU A 105 -2.21 12.82 3.34
CA LEU A 105 -1.94 11.76 2.34
C LEU A 105 -0.99 12.26 1.25
N THR A 106 -1.21 13.44 0.69
CA THR A 106 -0.32 14.08 -0.30
C THR A 106 1.06 14.31 0.28
N THR A 107 1.19 14.65 1.58
CA THR A 107 2.48 14.75 2.26
C THR A 107 3.15 13.38 2.39
N ALA A 108 2.40 12.35 2.76
CA ALA A 108 2.92 10.98 2.86
C ALA A 108 3.34 10.40 1.49
N LEU A 109 2.64 10.75 0.43
CA LEU A 109 2.97 10.39 -0.95
C LEU A 109 4.06 11.29 -1.56
N GLY A 110 4.15 12.53 -1.10
CA GLY A 110 5.02 13.59 -1.61
C GLY A 110 6.35 13.72 -0.87
N GLY A 111 6.80 12.67 -0.18
CA GLY A 111 8.10 12.65 0.48
C GLY A 111 9.25 12.98 -0.47
N GLU A 112 9.71 14.23 -0.41
CA GLU A 112 10.94 14.87 -0.92
C GLU A 112 11.26 14.82 -2.44
N PRO A 113 11.33 15.97 -3.14
CA PRO A 113 11.94 16.08 -4.47
C PRO A 113 13.47 16.09 -4.34
N GLY A 114 14.12 14.94 -4.19
CA GLY A 114 15.51 15.03 -3.71
C GLY A 114 16.46 13.85 -3.81
N ARG A 115 16.21 12.80 -4.59
CA ARG A 115 17.33 11.95 -5.08
C ARG A 115 16.96 11.24 -6.36
N ARG A 116 17.14 11.94 -7.47
CA ARG A 116 17.22 11.35 -8.80
C ARG A 116 18.43 10.42 -8.77
N GLY A 117 18.20 9.12 -8.56
CA GLY A 117 19.20 8.10 -8.79
C GLY A 117 19.62 8.22 -10.25
N SER A 118 20.80 8.80 -10.48
CA SER A 118 21.46 8.75 -11.77
C SER A 118 21.77 7.29 -12.07
N VAL A 119 20.87 6.62 -12.77
CA VAL A 119 21.21 5.40 -13.51
C VAL A 119 21.93 5.86 -14.77
N THR A 120 23.19 6.26 -14.64
CA THR A 120 24.10 6.18 -15.78
C THR A 120 24.31 4.71 -16.06
N ALA A 121 23.51 4.18 -16.99
CA ALA A 121 23.80 2.94 -17.67
C ALA A 121 25.20 3.06 -18.29
N ARG A 122 26.21 2.46 -17.65
CA ARG A 122 27.47 2.16 -18.33
C ARG A 122 27.19 1.02 -19.29
N LEU A 123 26.84 1.37 -20.52
CA LEU A 123 27.10 0.51 -21.68
C LEU A 123 28.60 0.22 -21.69
N ARG A 124 28.99 -0.99 -21.28
CA ARG A 124 30.30 -1.55 -21.65
C ARG A 124 30.17 -2.03 -23.09
N HIS A 125 30.81 -1.32 -24.01
CA HIS A 125 31.26 -1.93 -25.25
C HIS A 125 32.53 -2.75 -24.96
N PRO A 126 32.65 -3.98 -25.48
CA PRO A 126 33.93 -4.64 -25.58
C PRO A 126 34.71 -4.02 -26.74
N ALA A 127 35.92 -3.56 -26.47
CA ALA A 127 36.91 -3.26 -27.50
C ALA A 127 38.06 -4.25 -27.33
N ASP A 128 38.44 -4.85 -28.44
CA ASP A 128 39.62 -5.69 -28.67
C ASP A 128 40.86 -5.24 -27.91
N GLN A 129 41.56 -6.22 -27.34
CA GLN A 129 42.98 -6.48 -27.62
C GLN A 129 43.39 -7.86 -27.09
#